data_AF-A0AAN6W4E4-F1
#
_entry.id   AF-A0AAN6W4E4-F1
#
_cell.length_a   1.000
_cell.length_b   1.000
_cell.length_c   1.000
_cell.angle_alpha   90.00
_cell.angle_beta   90.00
_cell.angle_gamma   90.00
#
_symmetry.space_group_name_H-M   'P 1'
#
loop_
_entity.id
_entity.type
_entity.pdbx_description
1 polymer ?
#
loop_
_entity_poly.entity_id
_entity_poly.type
_entity_poly.pdbx_seq_one_letter_code
_entity_poly.pdbx_strand_id
1 'polypeptide(L)' 'SHEIPFKCPVEGCTINMAEGKDLDRHIWTHHPDYAQEKNINDRDRTACYWPWCRWRGRSDNLKRHRD' A
#
# COMPACT_ATOMS: atom_id res chain seq x y z
N SER A 1 -2.56 16.70 18.06
CA SER A 1 -2.19 15.29 18.28
C SER A 1 -2.06 14.58 16.95
N HIS A 2 -0.98 13.82 16.76
CA HIS A 2 -0.93 12.84 15.67
C HIS A 2 -1.58 11.55 16.20
N GLU A 3 -2.86 11.39 15.91
CA GLU A 3 -3.57 10.15 16.25
C GLU A 3 -3.16 9.07 15.26
N ILE A 4 -2.91 7.85 15.77
CA ILE A 4 -2.57 6.66 14.99
C ILE A 4 -3.62 5.56 15.20
N PRO A 5 -4.89 5.81 14.81
CA PRO A 5 -6.01 4.95 15.19
C PRO A 5 -6.02 3.61 14.46
N PHE A 6 -5.29 3.47 13.35
CA PHE A 6 -5.34 2.29 12.49
C PHE A 6 -4.28 1.26 12.91
N LYS A 7 -4.70 0.23 13.64
CA LYS A 7 -3.85 -0.88 14.08
C LYS A 7 -3.84 -2.02 13.07
N CYS A 8 -2.67 -2.63 12.87
CA CYS A 8 -2.58 -3.85 12.07
C CYS A 8 -3.33 -5.01 12.74
N PRO A 9 -4.21 -5.73 12.02
CA PRO A 9 -4.99 -6.84 12.57
C PRO A 9 -4.25 -8.18 12.55
N VAL A 10 -3.02 -8.22 12.01
CA VAL A 10 -2.25 -9.47 11.91
C VAL A 10 -1.64 -9.81 13.27
N GLU A 11 -1.91 -11.01 13.76
CA GLU A 11 -1.39 -11.50 15.03
C GLU A 11 0.14 -11.37 15.12
N GLY A 12 0.61 -10.74 16.20
CA GLY A 12 2.03 -10.45 16.43
C GLY A 12 2.59 -9.21 15.71
N CYS A 13 1.81 -8.53 14.85
CA CYS A 13 2.21 -7.25 14.27
C CYS A 13 1.83 -6.08 15.17
N THR A 14 2.80 -5.21 15.49
CA THR A 14 2.58 -4.06 16.39
C THR A 14 2.50 -2.72 15.65
N ILE A 15 2.36 -2.73 14.33
CA ILE A 15 2.33 -1.50 13.52
C ILE A 15 0.99 -0.78 13.66
N ASN A 16 1.07 0.53 13.84
CA ASN A 16 -0.04 1.46 13.87
C ASN A 16 0.23 2.56 12.82
N MET A 17 -0.81 2.98 12.10
CA MET A 17 -0.72 4.05 11.11
C MET A 17 -1.70 5.17 11.41
N ALA A 18 -1.37 6.38 10.92
CA ALA A 18 -2.23 7.56 11.03
C ALA A 18 -3.40 7.52 10.02
N GLU A 19 -3.24 6.81 8.90
CA GLU A 19 -4.25 6.72 7.84
C GLU A 19 -4.51 5.25 7.45
N GLY A 20 -5.75 4.96 7.04
CA GLY A 20 -6.13 3.62 6.57
C GLY A 20 -5.35 3.16 5.32
N LYS A 21 -5.10 4.06 4.37
CA LYS A 21 -4.31 3.76 3.15
C LYS A 21 -2.88 3.31 3.47
N ASP A 22 -2.31 3.85 4.54
CA ASP A 22 -0.97 3.50 5.01
C ASP A 22 -0.97 2.12 5.66
N LEU A 23 -2.04 1.80 6.40
CA LEU A 23 -2.23 0.47 6.95
C LEU A 23 -2.45 -0.59 5.86
N ASP A 24 -3.30 -0.31 4.87
CA ASP A 24 -3.55 -1.22 3.74
C ASP A 24 -2.24 -1.53 2.99
N ARG A 25 -1.41 -0.50 2.73
CA ARG A 25 -0.07 -0.65 2.14
C ARG A 25 0.89 -1.48 3.00
N HIS A 26 0.87 -1.26 4.31
CA HIS A 26 1.65 -2.05 5.26
C HIS A 26 1.23 -3.53 5.20
N ILE A 27 -0.06 -3.83 5.26
CA ILE A 27 -0.61 -5.19 5.18
C ILE A 27 -0.23 -5.84 3.84
N TRP A 28 -0.41 -5.13 2.72
CA TRP A 28 -0.09 -5.64 1.38
C TRP A 28 1.40 -6.02 1.23
N THR A 29 2.31 -5.26 1.86
CA THR A 29 3.77 -5.46 1.72
C THR A 29 4.34 -6.45 2.74
N HIS A 30 3.85 -6.42 3.99
CA HIS A 30 4.42 -7.21 5.10
C HIS A 30 3.59 -8.44 5.45
N HIS A 31 2.33 -8.51 5.04
CA HIS A 31 1.39 -9.58 5.37
C HIS A 31 0.64 -10.07 4.12
N PRO A 32 1.35 -10.58 3.08
CA PRO A 32 0.75 -10.90 1.79
C PRO A 32 -0.34 -11.97 1.85
N ASP A 33 -0.26 -12.92 2.79
CA ASP A 33 -1.29 -13.95 2.96
C ASP A 33 -2.58 -13.34 3.53
N TYR A 34 -2.46 -12.50 4.57
CA TYR A 34 -3.60 -11.77 5.13
C TYR A 34 -4.20 -10.80 4.11
N ALA A 35 -3.34 -10.11 3.34
CA ALA A 35 -3.78 -9.21 2.29
C ALA A 35 -4.60 -9.94 1.22
N GLN A 36 -4.15 -11.11 0.78
CA GLN A 36 -4.87 -11.95 -0.19
C GLN A 36 -6.19 -12.46 0.39
N GLU A 37 -6.19 -13.02 1.60
CA GLU A 37 -7.40 -13.56 2.25
C GLU A 37 -8.48 -12.48 2.42
N LYS A 38 -8.08 -11.27 2.83
CA LYS A 38 -9.00 -10.15 3.07
C LYS A 38 -9.22 -9.26 1.84
N ASN A 39 -8.65 -9.62 0.69
CA ASN A 39 -8.69 -8.83 -0.54
C ASN A 39 -8.27 -7.36 -0.34
N ILE A 40 -7.24 -7.15 0.49
CA ILE A 40 -6.62 -5.86 0.76
C ILE A 40 -5.58 -5.62 -0.34
N ASN A 41 -5.76 -4.54 -1.10
CA ASN A 41 -4.84 -4.10 -2.13
C ASN A 41 -4.31 -2.70 -1.82
N ASP A 42 -3.15 -2.37 -2.37
CA ASP A 42 -2.66 -1.00 -2.34
C ASP A 42 -3.44 -0.15 -3.35
N ARG A 43 -4.50 0.50 -2.87
CA ARG A 43 -5.45 1.29 -3.69
C ARG A 43 -4.79 2.44 -4.46
N ASP A 44 -3.61 2.86 -4.04
CA ASP A 44 -2.86 3.97 -4.63
C ASP A 44 -1.93 3.55 -5.78
N ARG A 45 -1.99 2.29 -6.22
CA ARG A 45 -1.18 1.80 -7.34
C ARG A 45 -1.73 2.29 -8.67
N THR A 46 -0.86 2.91 -9.46
CA THR A 46 -1.16 3.49 -10.75
C THR A 46 -0.27 2.91 -11.84
N ALA A 47 -0.82 2.83 -13.06
CA ALA A 47 -0.13 2.36 -14.25
C ALA A 47 0.66 3.50 -14.93
N CYS A 48 1.82 3.17 -15.48
CA CYS A 48 2.43 4.05 -16.47
C CYS A 48 1.55 4.11 -17.74
N TYR A 49 1.42 5.30 -18.33
CA TYR A 49 0.56 5.53 -19.49
C TYR A 49 1.23 5.17 -20.82
N TRP A 50 2.56 4.99 -20.86
CA TRP A 50 3.24 4.59 -22.09
C TRP A 50 2.76 3.21 -22.54
N PRO A 51 2.30 3.05 -23.80
CA PRO A 51 1.71 1.79 -24.29
C PRO A 51 2.60 0.55 -24.18
N TRP A 52 3.92 0.74 -24.19
CA TRP A 52 4.92 -0.32 -24.06
C TRP A 52 5.44 -0.50 -22.63
N CYS A 53 5.02 0.35 -21.69
CA CYS A 53 5.48 0.28 -20.30
C CYS A 53 4.52 -0.51 -19.42
N ARG A 54 5.01 -1.60 -18.82
CA ARG A 54 4.24 -2.42 -17.87
C ARG A 54 4.41 -1.99 -16.41
N TRP A 55 5.05 -0.85 -16.17
CA TRP A 55 5.29 -0.36 -14.83
C TRP A 55 3.98 -0.06 -14.09
N ARG A 56 3.95 -0.45 -12.81
CA ARG A 56 2.85 -0.25 -11.86
C ARG A 56 3.45 0.12 -10.51
N GLY A 57 2.97 1.19 -9.89
CA GLY A 57 3.46 1.63 -8.59
C GLY A 57 2.71 2.87 -8.12
N ARG A 58 3.11 3.42 -6.97
CA ARG A 58 2.46 4.63 -6.44
C ARG A 58 2.68 5.85 -7.33
N SER A 59 1.76 6.81 -7.25
CA SER A 59 1.80 8.06 -8.02
C SER A 59 3.08 8.88 -7.84
N ASP A 60 3.66 8.92 -6.63
CA ASP A 60 4.94 9.58 -6.36
C ASP A 60 6.10 8.87 -7.07
N ASN A 61 6.09 7.54 -7.09
CA ASN A 61 7.05 6.75 -7.85
C ASN A 61 6.83 6.84 -9.36
N LEU A 62 5.59 7.04 -9.83
CA LEU A 62 5.29 7.19 -11.25
C LEU A 62 5.93 8.47 -11.81
N LYS A 63 5.97 9.55 -11.02
CA LYS A 63 6.64 10.79 -11.42
C LYS A 63 8.11 10.49 -11.74
N ARG A 64 8.84 9.93 -10.77
CA ARG A 64 10.25 9.56 -10.92
C ARG A 64 10.51 8.44 -11.94
N HIS A 65 9.55 7.56 -12.20
CA HIS A 65 9.67 6.53 -13.24
C HIS A 65 9.69 7.12 -14.65
N ARG A 66 9.10 8.31 -14.84
CA ARG A 66 8.98 8.98 -16.14
C ARG A 66 10.03 10.05 -16.40
N ASP A 67 10.80 10.40 -15.37
CA ASP A 67 11.98 11.27 -15.47
C ASP A 67 13.15 10.48 -16.07
#